data_AF-A0A1Q3NPJ7-F1
#
_entry.id   AF-A0A1Q3NPJ7-F1
#
_cell.length_a   1.000
_cell.length_b   1.000
_cell.length_c   1.000
_cell.angle_alpha   90.00
_cell.angle_beta   90.00
_cell.angle_gamma   90.00
#
_symmetry.space_group_name_H-M   'P 1'
#
loop_
_entity.id
_entity.type
_entity.pdbx_description
1 polymer ?
#
loop_
_entity_poly.entity_id
_entity_poly.type
_entity_poly.pdbx_seq_one_letter_code
_entity_poly.pdbx_strand_id
1 'polypeptide(L)'
;MNIATLNTLNESLQLGEPTIYVENYSGTKLERPELNKLLEDANQGDTLLVESVDRLSRLTQQDFEELKRRIREKGLRLVVADLPTTHQLIQANDAITGSILDLINNMLIDLLATMARLDNEKRIERIKQGLERSGYKPAGKKPNQIKHKRIKELLASNTMTKEEIAKAVGCGVATVYRVAKRSN
;
A
#
# COMPACT_ATOMS: atom_id res chain seq x y z
N MET A 1 -14.50 1.59 4.16
CA MET A 1 -15.82 1.17 3.63
C MET A 1 -15.93 -0.34 3.81
N ASN A 2 -17.14 -0.86 4.01
CA ASN A 2 -17.37 -2.23 4.49
C ASN A 2 -17.58 -3.18 3.29
N ILE A 3 -17.25 -4.46 3.40
CA ILE A 3 -17.45 -5.46 2.31
C ILE A 3 -18.93 -5.47 1.85
N ALA A 4 -19.85 -5.18 2.76
CA ALA A 4 -21.28 -5.05 2.49
C ALA A 4 -21.61 -4.01 1.40
N THR A 5 -20.97 -2.84 1.39
CA THR A 5 -21.21 -1.79 0.38
C THR A 5 -20.77 -2.22 -1.02
N LEU A 6 -19.70 -3.01 -1.13
CA LEU A 6 -19.24 -3.54 -2.42
C LEU A 6 -20.18 -4.63 -2.95
N ASN A 7 -20.70 -5.48 -2.07
CA ASN A 7 -21.68 -6.50 -2.47
C ASN A 7 -22.99 -5.86 -2.94
N THR A 8 -23.48 -4.83 -2.26
CA THR A 8 -24.67 -4.08 -2.72
C THR A 8 -24.44 -3.44 -4.09
N LEU A 9 -23.24 -2.92 -4.34
CA LEU A 9 -22.88 -2.38 -5.64
C LEU A 9 -22.80 -3.49 -6.71
N ASN A 10 -22.19 -4.63 -6.39
CA ASN A 10 -22.13 -5.80 -7.27
C ASN A 10 -23.54 -6.29 -7.69
N GLU A 11 -24.46 -6.36 -6.72
CA GLU A 11 -25.86 -6.70 -6.96
C GLU A 11 -26.57 -5.65 -7.84
N SER A 12 -26.36 -4.36 -7.57
CA SER A 12 -26.97 -3.27 -8.36
C SER A 12 -26.47 -3.23 -9.81
N LEU A 13 -25.23 -3.65 -10.03
CA LEU A 13 -24.57 -3.65 -11.33
C LEU A 13 -24.69 -5.00 -12.06
N GLN A 14 -25.32 -6.01 -11.44
CA GLN A 14 -25.51 -7.35 -12.01
C GLN A 14 -24.21 -8.00 -12.53
N LEU A 15 -23.11 -7.80 -11.80
CA LEU A 15 -21.77 -8.22 -12.24
C LEU A 15 -21.48 -9.72 -12.05
N GLY A 16 -22.41 -10.50 -11.50
CA GLY A 16 -22.28 -11.95 -11.29
C GLY A 16 -21.75 -12.32 -9.90
N GLU A 17 -21.19 -13.54 -9.76
CA GLU A 17 -20.61 -14.02 -8.51
C GLU A 17 -19.27 -13.33 -8.21
N PRO A 18 -19.13 -12.60 -7.09
CA PRO A 18 -17.91 -11.88 -6.78
C PRO A 18 -16.89 -12.76 -6.05
N THR A 19 -15.66 -12.82 -6.55
CA THR A 19 -14.51 -13.35 -5.80
C THR A 19 -13.86 -12.22 -5.00
N ILE A 20 -13.88 -12.32 -3.67
CA ILE A 20 -13.42 -11.24 -2.78
C ILE A 20 -11.98 -11.48 -2.34
N TYR A 21 -11.11 -10.51 -2.62
CA TYR A 21 -9.72 -10.49 -2.16
C TYR A 21 -9.53 -9.39 -1.12
N VAL A 22 -8.97 -9.74 0.05
CA VAL A 22 -8.73 -8.80 1.15
C VAL A 22 -7.24 -8.71 1.43
N GLU A 23 -6.66 -7.53 1.20
CA GLU A 23 -5.23 -7.32 1.38
C GLU A 23 -4.89 -6.38 2.53
N ASN A 24 -4.13 -6.90 3.49
CA ASN A 24 -3.59 -6.18 4.64
C ASN A 24 -2.11 -5.79 4.45
N TYR A 25 -1.73 -5.40 3.23
CA TYR A 25 -0.39 -4.91 2.91
C TYR A 25 -0.37 -3.38 2.78
N SER A 26 0.80 -2.79 3.05
CA SER A 26 1.01 -1.34 2.88
C SER A 26 0.73 -0.93 1.43
N GLY A 27 -0.08 0.11 1.25
CA GLY A 27 -0.44 0.67 -0.06
C GLY A 27 0.74 1.20 -0.89
N THR A 28 1.95 1.18 -0.33
CA THR A 28 3.18 1.78 -0.87
C THR A 28 3.98 0.89 -1.82
N LYS A 29 3.61 -0.39 -1.98
CA LYS A 29 4.30 -1.32 -2.89
C LYS A 29 3.31 -1.94 -3.87
N LEU A 30 3.77 -2.15 -5.10
CA LEU A 30 3.01 -2.86 -6.14
C LEU A 30 3.00 -4.37 -5.92
N GLU A 31 4.15 -4.95 -5.52
CA GLU A 31 4.22 -6.39 -5.28
C GLU A 31 3.41 -6.77 -4.05
N ARG A 32 2.32 -7.45 -4.34
CA ARG A 32 1.26 -7.79 -3.41
C ARG A 32 0.76 -9.19 -3.73
N PRO A 33 0.86 -10.14 -2.80
CA PRO A 33 0.50 -11.53 -3.08
C PRO A 33 -0.98 -11.67 -3.42
N GLU A 34 -1.87 -10.91 -2.77
CA GLU A 34 -3.32 -11.05 -3.03
C GLU A 34 -3.75 -10.31 -4.31
N LEU A 35 -3.17 -9.14 -4.59
CA LEU A 35 -3.40 -8.45 -5.87
C LEU A 35 -2.87 -9.26 -7.07
N ASN A 36 -1.71 -9.90 -6.94
CA ASN A 36 -1.16 -10.73 -8.03
C ASN A 36 -2.04 -11.96 -8.27
N LYS A 37 -2.51 -12.64 -7.22
CA LYS A 37 -3.49 -13.74 -7.36
C LYS A 37 -4.77 -13.28 -8.03
N LEU A 38 -5.33 -12.15 -7.61
CA LEU A 38 -6.50 -11.56 -8.25
C LEU A 38 -6.25 -11.38 -9.74
N LEU A 39 -5.12 -10.78 -10.11
CA LEU A 39 -4.77 -10.54 -11.50
C LEU A 39 -4.52 -11.84 -12.26
N GLU A 40 -3.98 -12.89 -11.64
CA GLU A 40 -3.78 -14.21 -12.24
C GLU A 40 -5.11 -14.91 -12.52
N ASP A 41 -6.02 -14.91 -11.56
CA ASP A 41 -7.33 -15.59 -11.63
C ASP A 41 -8.33 -14.88 -12.55
N ALA A 42 -8.13 -13.57 -12.80
CA ALA A 42 -9.02 -12.77 -13.65
C ALA A 42 -8.91 -13.16 -15.14
N ASN A 43 -10.06 -13.26 -15.80
CA ASN A 43 -10.19 -13.51 -17.25
C ASN A 43 -10.48 -12.22 -18.03
N GLN A 44 -10.25 -12.27 -19.33
CA GLN A 44 -10.55 -11.14 -20.22
C GLN A 44 -12.05 -10.79 -20.17
N GLY A 45 -12.36 -9.52 -19.94
CA GLY A 45 -13.74 -9.02 -19.81
C GLY A 45 -14.27 -8.97 -18.37
N ASP A 46 -13.54 -9.54 -17.40
CA ASP A 46 -13.91 -9.47 -15.98
C ASP A 46 -13.79 -8.03 -15.46
N THR A 47 -14.62 -7.73 -14.45
CA THR A 47 -14.69 -6.41 -13.83
C THR A 47 -13.98 -6.41 -12.48
N LEU A 48 -12.91 -5.62 -12.37
CA LEU A 48 -12.22 -5.36 -11.13
C LEU A 48 -12.94 -4.24 -10.36
N LEU A 49 -13.66 -4.61 -9.31
CA LEU A 49 -14.31 -3.66 -8.41
C LEU A 49 -13.39 -3.29 -7.24
N VAL A 50 -13.12 -1.98 -7.07
CA VAL A 50 -12.25 -1.46 -6.01
C VAL A 50 -13.02 -0.49 -5.14
N GLU A 51 -12.82 -0.59 -3.83
CA GLU A 51 -13.44 0.26 -2.81
C GLU A 51 -13.13 1.74 -3.01
N SER A 52 -11.85 2.09 -3.14
CA SER A 52 -11.41 3.47 -3.21
C SER A 52 -10.08 3.61 -3.96
N VAL A 53 -9.91 4.71 -4.68
CA VAL A 53 -8.64 5.08 -5.33
C VAL A 53 -7.54 5.35 -4.30
N ASP A 54 -7.87 5.66 -3.02
CA ASP A 54 -6.85 5.93 -1.98
C ASP A 54 -5.87 4.77 -1.76
N ARG A 55 -6.31 3.52 -1.98
CA ARG A 55 -5.42 2.35 -1.86
C ARG A 55 -4.47 2.20 -3.04
N LEU A 56 -4.83 2.76 -4.20
CA LEU A 56 -4.01 2.81 -5.40
C LEU A 56 -3.12 4.06 -5.42
N SER A 57 -3.57 5.17 -4.85
CA SER A 57 -2.85 6.45 -4.86
C SER A 57 -1.58 6.48 -4.00
N ARG A 58 -1.44 5.52 -3.09
CA ARG A 58 -0.24 5.32 -2.26
C ARG A 58 0.91 4.66 -3.02
N LEU A 59 0.65 4.13 -4.21
CA LEU A 59 1.67 3.60 -5.11
C LEU A 59 2.49 4.74 -5.72
N THR A 60 3.74 4.44 -6.06
CA THR A 60 4.54 5.36 -6.87
C THR A 60 3.91 5.53 -8.26
N GLN A 61 4.23 6.61 -8.97
CA GLN A 61 3.71 6.83 -10.32
C GLN A 61 4.06 5.67 -11.26
N GLN A 62 5.27 5.14 -11.15
CA GLN A 62 5.72 3.98 -11.94
C GLN A 62 4.89 2.72 -11.62
N ASP A 63 4.67 2.45 -10.34
CA ASP A 63 3.88 1.29 -9.91
C ASP A 63 2.42 1.37 -10.36
N PHE A 64 1.85 2.57 -10.33
CA PHE A 64 0.48 2.80 -10.76
C PHE A 64 0.32 2.65 -12.28
N GLU A 65 1.27 3.18 -13.06
CA GLU A 65 1.30 2.96 -14.52
C GLU A 65 1.45 1.48 -14.86
N GLU A 66 2.31 0.76 -14.14
CA GLU A 66 2.50 -0.68 -14.32
C GLU A 66 1.22 -1.47 -13.98
N LEU A 67 0.52 -1.11 -12.90
CA LEU A 67 -0.77 -1.72 -12.58
C LEU A 67 -1.81 -1.49 -13.69
N LYS A 68 -1.91 -0.24 -14.19
CA LYS A 68 -2.80 0.08 -15.32
C LYS A 68 -2.44 -0.73 -16.55
N ARG A 69 -1.15 -0.86 -16.86
CA ARG A 69 -0.67 -1.68 -17.99
C ARG A 69 -1.11 -3.13 -17.83
N ARG A 70 -0.91 -3.75 -16.66
CA ARG A 70 -1.33 -5.15 -16.38
C ARG A 70 -2.83 -5.35 -16.53
N ILE A 71 -3.64 -4.43 -16.01
CA ILE A 71 -5.10 -4.47 -16.13
C ILE A 71 -5.53 -4.38 -17.60
N ARG A 72 -4.90 -3.49 -18.38
CA ARG A 72 -5.18 -3.33 -19.82
C ARG A 72 -4.73 -4.54 -20.64
N GLU A 73 -3.53 -5.06 -20.39
CA GLU A 73 -3.00 -6.25 -21.08
C GLU A 73 -3.87 -7.48 -20.84
N LYS A 74 -4.44 -7.61 -19.63
CA LYS A 74 -5.44 -8.64 -19.32
C LYS A 74 -6.85 -8.36 -19.86
N GLY A 75 -7.14 -7.13 -20.29
CA GLY A 75 -8.46 -6.73 -20.78
C GLY A 75 -9.53 -6.65 -19.69
N LEU A 76 -9.13 -6.26 -18.47
CA LEU A 76 -10.03 -6.11 -17.32
C LEU A 76 -10.67 -4.71 -17.29
N ARG A 77 -11.92 -4.64 -16.84
CA ARG A 77 -12.64 -3.39 -16.62
C ARG A 77 -12.46 -2.93 -15.19
N LEU A 78 -11.94 -1.72 -14.96
CA LEU A 78 -11.78 -1.18 -13.60
C LEU A 78 -13.02 -0.36 -13.20
N VAL A 79 -13.67 -0.75 -12.11
CA VAL A 79 -14.78 -0.03 -11.50
C VAL A 79 -14.40 0.41 -10.09
N VAL A 80 -14.61 1.68 -9.79
CA VAL A 80 -14.33 2.24 -8.47
C VAL A 80 -15.64 2.67 -7.83
N ALA A 81 -15.94 2.14 -6.64
CA ALA A 81 -17.20 2.42 -5.95
C ALA A 81 -17.37 3.92 -5.61
N ASP A 82 -16.28 4.62 -5.31
CA ASP A 82 -16.26 6.05 -5.00
C ASP A 82 -16.54 6.97 -6.22
N LEU A 83 -16.68 6.43 -7.44
CA LEU A 83 -16.89 7.23 -8.64
C LEU A 83 -18.30 7.07 -9.24
N PRO A 84 -19.11 8.14 -9.26
CA PRO A 84 -20.47 8.08 -9.79
C PRO A 84 -20.52 7.82 -11.30
N THR A 85 -19.44 8.11 -12.03
CA THR A 85 -19.37 7.99 -13.50
C THR A 85 -19.28 6.56 -14.03
N THR A 86 -18.87 5.58 -13.22
CA THR A 86 -18.73 4.20 -13.71
C THR A 86 -20.05 3.42 -13.75
N HIS A 87 -21.14 3.98 -13.21
CA HIS A 87 -22.45 3.32 -13.16
C HIS A 87 -23.15 3.27 -14.53
N GLN A 88 -22.83 4.20 -15.45
CA GLN A 88 -23.42 4.23 -16.80
C GLN A 88 -22.71 3.30 -17.79
N LEU A 89 -21.57 2.71 -17.40
CA LEU A 89 -20.71 1.89 -18.26
C LEU A 89 -21.35 0.54 -18.64
N ILE A 90 -22.31 0.05 -17.85
CA ILE A 90 -22.85 -1.31 -17.98
C ILE A 90 -24.08 -1.37 -18.89
N GLN A 91 -24.74 -0.25 -19.18
CA GLN A 91 -25.95 -0.22 -20.01
C GLN A 91 -25.75 0.21 -21.48
N ALA A 92 -24.57 0.72 -21.85
CA ALA A 92 -24.32 1.20 -23.21
C ALA A 92 -23.69 0.09 -24.08
N ASN A 93 -24.53 -0.65 -24.82
CA ASN A 93 -24.15 -1.73 -25.74
C ASN A 93 -23.46 -1.27 -27.05
N ASP A 94 -23.02 -0.01 -27.17
CA ASP A 94 -22.41 0.52 -28.38
C ASP A 94 -20.87 0.55 -28.31
N ALA A 95 -20.21 -0.09 -29.28
CA ALA A 95 -18.75 -0.21 -29.36
C ALA A 95 -18.00 1.14 -29.40
N ILE A 96 -18.63 2.18 -29.96
CA ILE A 96 -18.10 3.55 -30.01
C ILE A 96 -18.19 4.21 -28.63
N THR A 97 -19.30 3.99 -27.94
CA THR A 97 -19.58 4.53 -26.60
C THR A 97 -18.67 3.87 -25.56
N GLY A 98 -18.43 2.57 -25.66
CA GLY A 98 -17.49 1.84 -24.81
C GLY A 98 -16.05 2.37 -24.90
N SER A 99 -15.55 2.61 -26.12
CA SER A 99 -14.17 3.11 -26.33
C SER A 99 -13.99 4.55 -25.80
N ILE A 100 -14.98 5.42 -25.97
CA ILE A 100 -14.95 6.80 -25.46
C ILE A 100 -15.07 6.81 -23.92
N LEU A 101 -15.93 5.96 -23.37
CA LEU A 101 -16.09 5.83 -21.93
C LEU A 101 -14.84 5.24 -21.26
N ASP A 102 -14.16 4.28 -21.90
CA ASP A 102 -12.88 3.76 -21.42
C ASP A 102 -11.81 4.86 -21.38
N LEU A 103 -11.75 5.74 -22.38
CA LEU A 103 -10.86 6.90 -22.37
C LEU A 103 -11.19 7.86 -21.21
N ILE A 104 -12.48 8.17 -21.00
CA ILE A 104 -12.92 9.03 -19.90
C ILE A 104 -12.59 8.40 -18.55
N ASN A 105 -12.81 7.10 -18.38
CA ASN A 105 -12.54 6.38 -17.15
C ASN A 105 -11.04 6.36 -16.85
N ASN A 106 -10.20 6.11 -17.86
CA ASN A 106 -8.74 6.24 -17.75
C ASN A 106 -8.31 7.65 -17.33
N MET A 107 -8.90 8.70 -17.93
CA MET A 107 -8.60 10.09 -17.56
C MET A 107 -9.05 10.43 -16.13
N LEU A 108 -10.22 9.95 -15.70
CA LEU A 108 -10.72 10.13 -14.34
C LEU A 108 -9.80 9.45 -13.33
N ILE A 109 -9.40 8.21 -13.61
CA ILE A 109 -8.43 7.46 -12.80
C ILE A 109 -7.12 8.23 -12.67
N ASP A 110 -6.60 8.78 -13.77
CA ASP A 110 -5.36 9.58 -13.77
C ASP A 110 -5.49 10.88 -12.98
N LEU A 111 -6.63 11.56 -13.09
CA LEU A 111 -6.92 12.77 -12.34
C LEU A 111 -7.01 12.48 -10.84
N LEU A 112 -7.69 11.40 -10.44
CA LEU A 112 -7.82 11.01 -9.04
C LEU A 112 -6.51 10.55 -8.44
N ALA A 113 -5.73 9.76 -9.19
CA ALA A 113 -4.38 9.37 -8.78
C ALA A 113 -3.50 10.61 -8.57
N THR A 114 -3.62 11.61 -9.44
CA THR A 114 -2.88 12.87 -9.33
C THR A 114 -3.34 13.70 -8.13
N MET A 115 -4.65 13.82 -7.92
CA MET A 115 -5.20 14.56 -6.79
C MET A 115 -4.82 13.94 -5.44
N ALA A 116 -4.92 12.61 -5.33
CA ALA A 116 -4.53 11.91 -4.12
C ALA A 116 -3.01 12.01 -3.82
N ARG A 117 -2.16 12.07 -4.87
CA ARG A 117 -0.73 12.40 -4.71
C ARG A 117 -0.53 13.81 -4.14
N LEU A 118 -1.17 14.82 -4.73
CA LEU A 118 -1.09 16.21 -4.26
C LEU A 118 -1.55 16.33 -2.80
N ASP A 119 -2.59 15.61 -2.41
CA ASP A 119 -3.07 15.61 -1.02
C ASP A 119 -2.08 14.94 -0.07
N ASN A 120 -1.40 13.87 -0.50
CA ASN A 120 -0.36 13.23 0.28
C ASN A 120 0.88 14.13 0.44
N GLU A 121 1.31 14.78 -0.62
CA GLU A 121 2.40 15.77 -0.58
C GLU A 121 2.06 16.92 0.37
N LYS A 122 0.86 17.51 0.23
CA LYS A 122 0.36 18.54 1.16
C LYS A 122 0.28 18.04 2.60
N ARG A 123 -0.03 16.76 2.84
CA ARG A 123 -0.05 16.18 4.19
C ARG A 123 1.37 16.11 4.76
N ILE A 124 2.34 15.60 3.99
CA ILE A 124 3.75 15.52 4.41
C ILE A 124 4.28 16.93 4.71
N GLU A 125 4.00 17.88 3.83
CA GLU A 125 4.42 19.27 4.00
C GLU A 125 3.83 19.89 5.27
N ARG A 126 2.52 19.69 5.52
CA ARG A 126 1.86 20.16 6.75
C ARG A 126 2.46 19.53 8.01
N ILE A 127 2.78 18.24 7.98
CA ILE A 127 3.45 17.55 9.09
C ILE A 127 4.84 18.16 9.33
N LYS A 128 5.61 18.39 8.27
CA LYS A 128 6.94 19.02 8.35
C LYS A 128 6.86 20.42 8.95
N GLN A 129 5.95 21.26 8.45
CA GLN A 129 5.72 22.60 8.99
C GLN A 129 5.26 22.56 10.46
N GLY A 130 4.44 21.58 10.84
CA GLY A 130 4.02 21.38 12.24
C GLY A 130 5.18 20.96 13.16
N LEU A 131 6.08 20.10 12.68
CA LEU A 131 7.30 19.71 13.40
C LEU A 131 8.26 20.89 13.55
N GLU A 132 8.44 21.69 12.50
CA GLU A 132 9.27 22.90 12.54
C GLU A 132 8.72 23.94 13.52
N ARG A 133 7.41 24.22 13.47
CA ARG A 133 6.75 25.18 14.38
C ARG A 133 6.74 24.73 15.84
N SER A 134 6.54 23.44 16.09
CA SER A 134 6.51 22.90 17.46
C SER A 134 7.91 22.73 18.06
N GLY A 135 8.97 22.78 17.24
CA GLY A 135 10.33 22.43 17.65
C GLY A 135 10.49 20.96 18.06
N TYR A 136 9.44 20.14 17.90
CA TYR A 136 9.44 18.74 18.27
C TYR A 136 10.24 17.93 17.25
N LYS A 137 11.38 17.40 17.68
CA LYS A 137 12.12 16.39 16.91
C LYS A 137 11.63 15.01 17.33
N PRO A 138 11.05 14.20 16.44
CA PRO A 138 10.69 12.83 16.75
C PRO A 138 11.93 12.10 17.27
N ALA A 139 11.93 11.76 18.56
CA ALA A 139 12.95 10.89 19.09
C ALA A 139 12.77 9.54 18.40
N GLY A 140 13.74 9.13 17.58
CA GLY A 140 13.72 7.82 16.92
C GLY A 140 13.51 6.68 17.91
N LYS A 141 13.37 5.44 17.41
CA LYS A 141 13.11 4.26 18.26
C LYS A 141 14.04 4.25 19.48
N LYS A 142 13.45 4.35 20.68
CA LYS A 142 14.20 4.31 21.93
C LYS A 142 14.91 2.95 22.05
N PRO A 143 16.17 2.91 22.51
CA PRO A 143 16.88 1.65 22.70
C PRO A 143 16.12 0.73 23.66
N ASN A 144 16.08 -0.57 23.37
CA ASN A 144 15.56 -1.56 24.31
C ASN A 144 16.55 -1.72 25.46
N GLN A 145 16.24 -1.09 26.59
CA GLN A 145 17.13 -1.03 27.76
C GLN A 145 17.41 -2.41 28.35
N ILE A 146 16.46 -3.34 28.29
CA ILE A 146 16.62 -4.71 28.82
C ILE A 146 17.68 -5.45 28.01
N LYS A 147 17.58 -5.42 26.67
CA LYS A 147 18.58 -6.03 25.78
C LYS A 147 19.95 -5.38 25.96
N HIS A 148 20.00 -4.06 26.09
CA HIS A 148 21.26 -3.34 26.30
C HIS A 148 21.94 -3.70 27.63
N LYS A 149 21.18 -3.84 28.72
CA LYS A 149 21.71 -4.28 30.02
C LYS A 149 22.30 -5.68 29.92
N ARG A 150 21.58 -6.61 29.28
CA ARG A 150 22.04 -7.99 29.10
C ARG A 150 23.31 -8.07 28.25
N ILE A 151 23.41 -7.27 27.20
CA ILE A 151 24.62 -7.16 26.37
C ILE A 151 25.81 -6.65 27.21
N LYS A 152 25.61 -5.65 28.07
CA LYS A 152 26.68 -5.12 28.95
C LYS A 152 27.18 -6.16 29.94
N GLU A 153 26.27 -6.91 30.58
CA GLU A 153 26.62 -8.00 31.50
C GLU A 153 27.48 -9.07 30.80
N LEU A 154 27.07 -9.47 29.60
CA LEU A 154 27.80 -10.49 28.82
C LEU A 154 29.14 -9.97 28.29
N LEU A 155 29.22 -8.71 27.87
CA LEU A 155 30.49 -8.08 27.48
C LEU A 155 31.47 -7.98 28.66
N ALA A 156 30.98 -7.67 29.86
CA ALA A 156 31.81 -7.60 31.07
C ALA A 156 32.35 -8.98 31.50
N SER A 157 31.61 -10.05 31.21
CA SER A 157 32.04 -11.42 31.52
C SER A 157 33.23 -11.92 30.67
N ASN A 158 33.52 -11.28 29.51
CA ASN A 158 34.57 -11.66 28.55
C ASN A 158 34.58 -13.14 28.11
N THR A 159 33.54 -13.91 28.42
CA THR A 159 33.44 -15.34 28.13
C THR A 159 32.93 -15.68 26.73
N MET A 160 32.31 -14.71 26.04
CA MET A 160 31.64 -14.93 24.76
C MET A 160 32.09 -13.93 23.71
N THR A 161 32.14 -14.36 22.45
CA THR A 161 32.35 -13.49 21.30
C THR A 161 31.13 -12.60 21.05
N LYS A 162 31.30 -11.50 20.30
CA LYS A 162 30.22 -10.53 20.07
C LYS A 162 29.08 -11.13 19.25
N GLU A 163 29.39 -12.10 18.39
CA GLU A 163 28.48 -12.91 17.58
C GLU A 163 27.62 -13.84 18.45
N GLU A 164 28.23 -14.47 19.45
CA GLU A 164 27.52 -15.34 20.40
C GLU A 164 26.61 -14.54 21.33
N ILE A 165 27.06 -13.37 21.80
CA ILE A 165 26.24 -12.45 22.59
C ILE A 165 25.01 -11.98 21.79
N ALA A 166 25.19 -11.71 20.50
CA ALA A 166 24.10 -11.30 19.61
C ALA A 166 23.03 -12.40 19.49
N LYS A 167 23.46 -13.66 19.32
CA LYS A 167 22.57 -14.83 19.30
C LYS A 167 21.86 -15.03 20.65
N ALA A 168 22.59 -14.97 21.76
CA ALA A 168 22.05 -15.18 23.10
C ALA A 168 20.99 -14.13 23.51
N VAL A 169 21.13 -12.87 23.06
CA VAL A 169 20.20 -11.78 23.37
C VAL A 169 19.10 -11.62 22.29
N GLY A 170 19.19 -12.36 21.18
CA GLY A 170 18.26 -12.23 20.06
C GLY A 170 18.29 -10.83 19.45
N CYS A 171 19.47 -10.35 19.09
CA CYS A 171 19.67 -9.06 18.43
C CYS A 171 20.74 -9.14 17.33
N GLY A 172 20.75 -8.19 16.40
CA GLY A 172 21.81 -8.12 15.38
C GLY A 172 23.17 -7.76 15.98
N VAL A 173 24.24 -8.33 15.43
CA VAL A 173 25.64 -8.10 15.88
C VAL A 173 25.99 -6.61 15.93
N ALA A 174 25.50 -5.81 14.97
CA ALA A 174 25.68 -4.36 14.94
C ALA A 174 25.13 -3.63 16.19
N THR A 175 24.10 -4.20 16.85
CA THR A 175 23.58 -3.65 18.11
C THR A 175 24.56 -3.90 19.26
N VAL A 176 25.19 -5.07 19.31
CA VAL A 176 26.22 -5.40 20.32
C VAL A 176 27.42 -4.46 20.19
N TYR A 177 27.94 -4.26 18.99
CA TYR A 177 29.04 -3.30 18.75
C TYR A 177 28.67 -1.86 19.14
N ARG A 178 27.44 -1.42 18.86
CA ARG A 178 26.96 -0.08 19.22
C ARG A 178 26.86 0.11 20.74
N VAL A 179 26.47 -0.94 21.47
CA VAL A 179 26.43 -0.94 22.93
C VAL A 179 27.85 -0.95 23.52
N ALA A 180 28.75 -1.76 22.95
CA ALA A 180 30.16 -1.79 23.36
C ALA A 180 30.83 -0.43 23.19
N LYS A 181 30.66 0.23 22.03
CA LYS A 181 31.22 1.56 21.74
C LYS A 181 30.68 2.68 22.64
N ARG A 182 29.47 2.54 23.19
CA ARG A 182 28.86 3.49 24.14
C ARG A 182 29.21 3.20 25.61
N SER A 183 29.92 2.10 25.88
CA SER A 183 30.29 1.67 27.23
C SER A 183 31.78 1.92 27.55
N ASN A 184 32.57 2.31 26.54
CA ASN A 184 33.82 3.06 26.70
C ASN A 184 33.50 4.56 26.72
#